data_AF-A0A1F6HIY3-F1
#
_entry.id   AF-A0A1F6HIY3-F1
#
_cell.length_a   1.000
_cell.length_b   1.000
_cell.length_c   1.000
_cell.angle_alpha   90.00
_cell.angle_beta   90.00
_cell.angle_gamma   90.00
#
_symmetry.space_group_name_H-M   'P 1'
#
loop_
_entity.id
_entity.type
_entity.pdbx_description
1 polymer ?
#
loop_
_entity_poly.entity_id
_entity_poly.type
_entity_poly.pdbx_seq_one_letter_code
_entity_poly.pdbx_strand_id
1 'polypeptide(L)' 'MILVKRVTEKTEGSHFPQTITIYRCSNITCQEEKDRQEEKRIKMKEEKEAEKNKRLKARKNNGHLRA' A
#
# COMPACT_ATOMS: atom_id res chain seq x y z
N MET A 1 -5.38 -22.66 -4.30
CA MET A 1 -4.82 -21.34 -4.69
C MET A 1 -4.51 -21.38 -6.17
N ILE A 2 -4.78 -20.30 -6.89
CA ILE A 2 -4.58 -20.18 -8.34
C ILE A 2 -3.53 -19.10 -8.58
N LEU A 3 -2.48 -19.41 -9.34
CA LEU A 3 -1.48 -18.41 -9.74
C LEU A 3 -2.09 -17.49 -10.80
N VAL A 4 -2.13 -16.19 -10.52
CA VAL A 4 -2.75 -15.21 -11.41
C VAL A 4 -1.71 -14.36 -12.14
N LYS A 5 -0.63 -13.99 -11.44
CA LYS A 5 0.40 -13.16 -12.02
C LYS A 5 1.77 -13.55 -11.48
N ARG A 6 2.76 -13.56 -12.34
CA ARG A 6 4.17 -13.64 -11.97
C ARG A 6 4.89 -12.46 -12.61
N VAL A 7 5.48 -11.61 -11.80
CA VAL A 7 6.24 -10.45 -12.24
C VAL A 7 7.64 -10.60 -11.70
N THR A 8 8.66 -10.45 -12.55
CA THR A 8 10.04 -10.42 -12.13
C THR A 8 10.57 -9.02 -12.40
N GLU A 9 10.93 -8.31 -11.34
CA GLU A 9 11.39 -6.93 -11.42
C GLU A 9 12.69 -6.78 -10.64
N LYS A 10 13.60 -5.96 -11.18
CA LYS A 10 14.81 -5.56 -10.46
C LYS A 10 14.49 -4.28 -9.70
N THR A 11 14.26 -4.41 -8.41
CA THR A 11 14.03 -3.28 -7.50
C THR A 11 15.30 -2.44 -7.38
N GLU A 12 15.13 -1.11 -7.31
CA GLU A 12 16.24 -0.18 -7.13
C GLU A 12 16.99 -0.51 -5.83
N GLY A 13 18.32 -0.61 -5.91
CA GLY A 13 19.18 -1.04 -4.80
C GLY A 13 19.31 -2.56 -4.61
N SER A 14 18.57 -3.40 -5.36
CA SER A 14 18.76 -4.85 -5.33
C SER A 14 19.78 -5.32 -6.37
N HIS A 15 20.75 -6.13 -5.94
CA HIS A 15 21.69 -6.78 -6.86
C HIS A 15 21.03 -7.86 -7.73
N PHE A 16 19.96 -8.48 -7.24
CA PHE A 16 19.28 -9.59 -7.90
C PHE A 16 17.83 -9.24 -8.24
N PRO A 17 17.29 -9.77 -9.36
CA PRO A 17 15.89 -9.61 -9.70
C PRO A 17 15.02 -10.33 -8.67
N GLN A 18 13.92 -9.68 -8.27
CA GLN A 18 12.95 -10.24 -7.35
C GLN A 18 11.72 -10.70 -8.13
N THR A 19 11.22 -11.90 -7.83
CA THR A 19 9.99 -12.42 -8.44
C THR A 19 8.84 -12.27 -7.45
N ILE A 20 7.82 -11.52 -7.86
CA ILE A 20 6.55 -11.37 -7.16
C ILE A 20 5.53 -12.29 -7.83
N THR A 21 5.02 -13.26 -7.08
CA THR A 21 3.94 -14.14 -7.50
C THR A 21 2.65 -13.77 -6.78
N ILE A 22 1.61 -13.44 -7.55
CA ILE A 22 0.28 -13.10 -7.06
C ILE A 22 -0.60 -14.33 -7.22
N TYR A 23 -1.13 -14.80 -6.09
CA TYR A 23 -2.08 -15.90 -6.03
C TYR A 23 -3.46 -15.39 -5.64
N ARG A 24 -4.50 -16.02 -6.19
CA ARG A 24 -5.88 -15.89 -5.73
C ARG A 24 -6.36 -17.14 -5.02
N CYS A 25 -7.32 -16.98 -4.12
CA CYS A 25 -8.00 -18.12 -3.55
C CYS A 25 -8.72 -18.90 -4.66
N SER A 26 -8.69 -20.22 -4.58
CA SER A 26 -9.48 -21.08 -5.49
C SER A 26 -10.97 -21.09 -5.13
N ASN A 27 -11.32 -20.69 -3.90
CA ASN A 27 -12.69 -20.53 -3.44
C ASN A 27 -13.08 -19.05 -3.50
N ILE A 28 -14.24 -18.75 -4.08
CA ILE A 28 -14.75 -17.39 -4.24
C ILE A 28 -14.99 -16.70 -2.90
N THR A 29 -15.49 -17.40 -1.88
CA THR A 29 -15.76 -16.80 -0.56
C THR A 29 -14.47 -16.37 0.14
N CYS A 30 -13.39 -17.15 -0.04
CA CYS A 30 -12.06 -16.81 0.42
C CYS A 30 -11.51 -15.58 -0.30
N GLN A 31 -11.75 -15.47 -1.61
CA GLN A 31 -11.29 -14.34 -2.39
C GLN A 31 -12.00 -13.04 -1.97
N GLU A 32 -13.33 -13.09 -1.83
CA GLU A 32 -14.15 -11.95 -1.42
C GLU A 32 -13.76 -11.43 -0.03
N GLU A 33 -13.53 -12.32 0.94
CA GLU A 33 -13.10 -11.90 2.29
C GLU A 33 -11.71 -11.27 2.26
N LYS A 34 -10.79 -11.80 1.44
CA LYS A 34 -9.45 -11.21 1.28
C LYS A 34 -9.51 -9.85 0.60
N ASP A 35 -10.33 -9.71 -0.44
CA ASP A 35 -10.52 -8.44 -1.15
C ASP A 35 -11.14 -7.39 -0.22
N ARG A 36 -12.13 -7.76 0.60
CA ARG A 36 -12.72 -6.88 1.62
C ARG A 36 -11.70 -6.44 2.68
N GLN A 37 -10.80 -7.32 3.10
CA GLN A 37 -9.73 -6.98 4.04
C GLN A 37 -8.67 -6.05 3.42
N GLU A 38 -8.34 -6.27 2.15
CA GLU A 38 -7.44 -5.42 1.37
C GLU A 38 -8.00 -4.00 1.26
N GLU A 39 -9.28 -3.85 0.89
CA GLU A 39 -9.95 -2.54 0.81
C GLU A 39 -9.93 -1.79 2.14
N LYS A 40 -10.19 -2.48 3.26
CA LYS A 40 -10.10 -1.88 4.61
C LYS A 40 -8.69 -1.38 4.92
N ARG A 41 -7.65 -2.14 4.53
CA ARG A 41 -6.25 -1.74 4.74
C ARG A 41 -5.87 -0.53 3.89
N ILE A 42 -6.34 -0.46 2.65
CA ILE A 42 -6.09 0.68 1.76
C ILE A 42 -6.70 1.95 2.35
N LYS A 43 -7.98 1.91 2.74
CA LYS A 43 -8.67 3.04 3.37
C LYS A 43 -7.95 3.55 4.62
N MET A 44 -7.53 2.65 5.51
CA MET A 44 -6.78 3.04 6.71
C MET A 44 -5.41 3.66 6.39
N LYS A 45 -4.72 3.22 5.33
CA LYS A 45 -3.47 3.84 4.89
C LYS A 45 -3.70 5.25 4.33
N GLU A 46 -4.74 5.43 3.53
CA GLU A 46 -5.11 6.73 2.96
C GLU A 46 -5.47 7.74 4.05
N GLU A 47 -6.27 7.34 5.04
CA GLU A 47 -6.62 8.20 6.19
C GLU A 47 -5.38 8.62 7.00
N LYS A 48 -4.46 7.67 7.26
CA LYS A 48 -3.20 7.96 7.96
C LYS A 48 -2.30 8.92 7.19
N GLU A 49 -2.16 8.74 5.88
CA GLU A 49 -1.38 9.65 5.04
C GLU A 49 -2.07 11.03 4.91
N ALA A 50 -3.40 11.08 4.84
CA ALA A 50 -4.15 12.33 4.85
C ALA A 50 -3.95 13.11 6.16
N GLU A 51 -3.97 12.43 7.31
CA GLU A 51 -3.72 13.06 8.60
C GLU A 51 -2.27 13.53 8.75
N LYS A 52 -1.31 12.70 8.34
CA LYS A 52 0.11 13.07 8.29
C LYS A 52 0.33 14.31 7.42
N ASN A 53 -0.32 14.38 6.25
CA ASN A 53 -0.26 15.55 5.38
C ASN A 53 -0.89 16.79 6.01
N LYS A 54 -2.01 16.66 6.72
CA LYS A 54 -2.61 17.76 7.49
C LYS A 54 -1.64 18.28 8.56
N ARG A 55 -1.00 17.40 9.33
CA ARG A 55 -0.01 17.77 10.36
C ARG A 55 1.22 18.46 9.74
N LEU A 56 1.71 17.96 8.61
CA LEU A 56 2.84 18.58 7.89
C LEU A 56 2.49 19.99 7.40
N LYS A 57 1.28 20.20 6.85
CA LYS A 57 0.82 21.54 6.43
C LYS A 57 0.66 22.50 7.61
N ALA A 58 0.09 22.04 8.73
CA ALA A 58 -0.04 22.85 9.94
C ALA A 58 1.34 23.28 10.49
N ARG A 59 2.33 22.38 10.47
CA ARG A 59 3.71 22.71 10.88
C ARG A 59 4.40 23.69 9.92
N LYS A 60 4.18 23.59 8.61
CA LYS A 60 4.69 24.56 7.63
C LYS A 60 4.10 25.96 7.84
N ASN A 61 2.81 26.06 8.14
CA ASN A 61 2.16 27.36 8.36
C ASN A 61 2.57 28.01 9.69
N ASN A 62 2.73 27.24 10.79
CA ASN A 62 3.20 27.78 12.06
C ASN A 62 4.70 28.08 12.11
N GLY A 63 5.51 27.45 11.24
CA GLY A 63 6.94 27.77 11.11
C GLY A 63 7.22 29.08 10.37
N HIS A 64 6.25 29.63 9.63
CA HIS A 64 6.42 30.87 8.88
C HIS A 64 6.11 32.14 9.71
N LEU A 65 5.49 32.00 10.89
CA LEU A 65 5.13 33.10 11.79
C LEU A 65 6.18 33.37 12.89
N ARG A 66 7.38 32.77 12.79
CA ARG A 66 8.49 32.94 13.72
C ARG A 66 9.80 33.39 13.04
N ALA A 67 9.69 34.20 11.99
CA ALA A 67 10.80 34.97 11.43
C ALA A 67 10.47 36.46 11.51
#